data_AF-A0A7Y4RE94-F1
#
_entry.id   AF-A0A7Y4RE94-F1
#
_cell.length_a   1.000
_cell.length_b   1.000
_cell.length_c   1.000
_cell.angle_alpha   90.00
_cell.angle_beta   90.00
_cell.angle_gamma   90.00
#
_symmetry.space_group_name_H-M   'P 1'
#
loop_
_entity.id
_entity.type
_entity.pdbx_description
1 polymer ?
#
loop_
_entity_poly.entity_id
_entity_poly.type
_entity_poly.pdbx_seq_one_letter_code
_entity_poly.pdbx_strand_id
1 'polypeptide(L)'
;MVNSTVQESDQGLIHACRNGDAAAWEQVLNKYERLVFSIPLRYGLDRDAAADIAQITFTILMQSLDELREDSHLGGWLATVARRHTWRYLKRSNREAPLENNDLPEIEPLFGDSGGNPIDQFELTEWVDQGLSKIDERCRDLLRALYFDTQQTSYAELAERLHLPLGSIGPTRARCLERLKQILQENQS
;
A
#
# COMPACT_ATOMS: atom_id res chain seq x y z
N MET A 1 24.26 -2.89 28.08
CA MET A 1 22.78 -2.93 28.28
C MET A 1 22.17 -2.73 26.91
N VAL A 2 21.71 -3.81 26.28
CA VAL A 2 21.08 -3.74 24.95
C VAL A 2 19.59 -3.51 25.22
N ASN A 3 19.08 -2.33 24.87
CA ASN A 3 17.66 -2.02 24.95
C ASN A 3 16.91 -2.98 24.00
N SER A 4 16.21 -3.95 24.58
CA SER A 4 15.18 -4.71 23.90
C SER A 4 14.07 -3.75 23.46
N THR A 5 14.11 -3.26 22.23
CA THR A 5 12.99 -2.54 21.62
C THR A 5 11.89 -3.58 21.37
N VAL A 6 11.00 -3.74 22.33
CA VAL A 6 9.69 -4.35 22.10
C VAL A 6 9.05 -3.53 21.01
N GLN A 7 8.85 -4.12 19.83
CA GLN A 7 8.27 -3.45 18.69
C GLN A 7 6.79 -3.22 19.02
N GLU A 8 6.42 -2.01 19.44
CA GLU A 8 5.06 -1.68 19.84
C GLU A 8 4.08 -1.92 18.68
N SER A 9 2.92 -2.46 19.03
CA SER A 9 1.82 -2.66 18.11
C SER A 9 1.34 -1.31 17.58
N ASP A 10 0.77 -1.31 16.38
CA ASP A 10 0.19 -0.10 15.76
C ASP A 10 -0.83 0.56 16.71
N GLN A 11 -1.60 -0.25 17.43
CA GLN A 11 -2.57 0.22 18.42
C GLN A 11 -1.91 0.97 19.58
N GLY A 12 -0.83 0.42 20.14
CA GLY A 12 -0.10 1.06 21.23
C GLY A 12 0.49 2.41 20.83
N LEU A 13 1.06 2.47 19.63
CA LEU A 13 1.61 3.71 19.06
C LEU A 13 0.52 4.76 18.82
N ILE A 14 -0.63 4.38 18.25
CA ILE A 14 -1.76 5.30 18.04
C ILE A 14 -2.25 5.87 19.38
N HIS A 15 -2.46 5.00 20.37
CA HIS A 15 -2.93 5.41 21.68
C HIS A 15 -1.93 6.36 22.38
N ALA A 16 -0.64 6.07 22.32
CA ALA A 16 0.39 6.94 22.89
C ALA A 16 0.47 8.31 22.16
N CYS A 17 0.39 8.32 20.83
CA CYS A 17 0.37 9.55 20.04
C CYS A 17 -0.84 10.44 20.38
N ARG A 18 -2.02 9.86 20.59
CA ARG A 18 -3.24 10.58 21.01
C ARG A 18 -3.10 11.24 22.37
N ASN A 19 -2.35 10.62 23.27
CA ASN A 19 -2.07 11.15 24.59
C ASN A 19 -0.94 12.20 24.58
N GLY A 20 -0.44 12.59 23.41
CA GLY A 20 0.58 13.63 23.26
C GLY A 20 2.01 13.14 23.47
N ASP A 21 2.27 11.83 23.43
CA ASP A 21 3.63 11.29 23.55
C ASP A 21 4.45 11.57 22.29
N ALA A 22 5.42 12.48 22.40
CA ALA A 22 6.33 12.83 21.32
C ALA A 22 7.25 11.66 20.90
N ALA A 23 7.63 10.77 21.82
CA ALA A 23 8.46 9.61 21.51
C ALA A 23 7.67 8.58 20.69
N ALA A 24 6.35 8.47 20.91
CA ALA A 24 5.49 7.63 20.09
C ALA A 24 5.42 8.11 18.63
N TRP A 25 5.40 9.42 18.41
CA TRP A 25 5.46 10.00 17.06
C TRP A 25 6.77 9.65 16.33
N GLU A 26 7.90 9.74 17.02
CA GLU A 26 9.20 9.36 16.45
C GLU A 26 9.22 7.87 16.08
N GLN A 27 8.65 7.00 16.92
CA GLN A 27 8.53 5.58 16.62
C GLN A 27 7.64 5.30 15.39
N VAL A 28 6.52 6.01 15.24
CA VAL A 28 5.66 5.91 14.05
C VAL A 28 6.43 6.34 12.80
N LEU A 29 7.10 7.49 12.83
CA LEU A 29 7.88 7.96 11.69
C LEU A 29 8.97 6.95 11.31
N ASN A 30 9.79 6.52 12.25
CA ASN A 30 10.87 5.54 12.02
C ASN A 30 10.33 4.21 11.46
N LYS A 31 9.17 3.76 11.93
CA LYS A 31 8.54 2.49 11.51
C LYS A 31 8.00 2.55 10.08
N TYR A 32 7.42 3.67 9.66
CA TYR A 32 6.71 3.75 8.38
C TYR A 32 7.35 4.66 7.32
N GLU A 33 8.38 5.44 7.63
CA GLU A 33 9.05 6.32 6.68
C GLU A 33 9.48 5.54 5.42
N ARG A 34 10.16 4.40 5.59
CA ARG A 34 10.59 3.57 4.47
C ARG A 34 9.40 3.09 3.61
N LEU A 35 8.29 2.70 4.23
CA LEU A 35 7.08 2.28 3.53
C LEU A 35 6.52 3.44 2.70
N VAL A 36 6.27 4.57 3.35
CA VAL A 36 5.67 5.76 2.74
C VAL A 36 6.55 6.29 1.61
N PHE A 37 7.87 6.35 1.80
CA PHE A 37 8.84 6.83 0.82
C PHE A 37 9.02 5.87 -0.35
N SER A 38 8.95 4.55 -0.12
CA SER A 38 9.10 3.56 -1.19
C SER A 38 7.98 3.59 -2.23
N ILE A 39 6.78 4.04 -1.84
CA ILE A 39 5.61 4.06 -2.69
C ILE A 39 5.83 4.97 -3.91
N PRO A 40 6.04 6.29 -3.78
CA PRO A 40 6.23 7.18 -4.93
C PRO A 40 7.43 6.78 -5.80
N LEU A 41 8.51 6.29 -5.18
CA LEU A 41 9.67 5.80 -5.94
C LEU A 41 9.33 4.61 -6.84
N ARG A 42 8.50 3.67 -6.38
CA ARG A 42 7.99 2.58 -7.23
C ARG A 42 7.14 3.08 -8.39
N TYR A 43 6.57 4.27 -8.29
CA TYR A 43 5.86 4.93 -9.38
C TYR A 43 6.77 5.74 -10.31
N GLY A 44 8.09 5.71 -10.10
CA GLY A 44 9.08 6.40 -10.93
C GLY A 44 9.30 7.87 -10.57
N LEU A 45 8.79 8.32 -9.42
CA LEU A 45 9.07 9.68 -8.93
C LEU A 45 10.50 9.76 -8.40
N ASP A 46 11.08 10.96 -8.48
CA ASP A 46 12.36 11.25 -7.85
C ASP A 46 12.23 11.36 -6.32
N ARG A 47 13.38 11.53 -5.66
CA ARG A 47 13.46 11.62 -4.19
C ARG A 47 12.78 12.87 -3.64
N ASP A 48 12.77 13.97 -4.37
CA ASP A 48 12.20 15.24 -3.92
C ASP A 48 10.67 15.13 -3.90
N ALA A 49 10.08 14.63 -4.99
CA ALA A 49 8.65 14.35 -5.04
C ALA A 49 8.23 13.27 -4.03
N ALA A 50 9.08 12.27 -3.78
CA ALA A 50 8.85 11.28 -2.73
C ALA A 50 8.83 11.90 -1.32
N ALA A 51 9.73 12.84 -1.04
CA ALA A 51 9.78 13.57 0.23
C ALA A 51 8.52 14.43 0.44
N ASP A 52 8.06 15.14 -0.60
CA ASP A 52 6.83 15.91 -0.56
C ASP A 52 5.61 15.02 -0.23
N ILE A 53 5.51 13.86 -0.88
CA ILE A 53 4.42 12.91 -0.64
C ILE A 53 4.49 12.33 0.78
N ALA A 54 5.69 12.05 1.29
CA ALA A 54 5.87 11.57 2.66
C ALA A 54 5.43 12.62 3.67
N GLN A 55 5.86 13.88 3.49
CA GLN A 55 5.45 15.00 4.34
C GLN A 55 3.93 15.16 4.34
N ILE A 56 3.28 15.14 3.17
CA ILE A 56 1.82 15.23 3.08
C ILE A 56 1.15 14.06 3.80
N THR A 57 1.64 12.84 3.60
CA THR A 57 1.09 11.62 4.21
C THR A 57 1.12 11.70 5.74
N PHE A 58 2.27 12.05 6.32
CA PHE A 58 2.41 12.17 7.77
C PHE A 58 1.66 13.40 8.33
N THR A 59 1.52 14.48 7.57
CA THR A 59 0.67 15.61 7.95
C THR A 59 -0.79 15.21 8.07
N ILE A 60 -1.29 14.41 7.12
CA ILE A 60 -2.65 13.88 7.18
C ILE A 60 -2.79 12.91 8.36
N LEU A 61 -1.79 12.07 8.63
CA LEU A 61 -1.80 11.22 9.83
C LEU A 61 -2.01 12.02 11.11
N MET A 62 -1.25 13.11 11.29
CA MET A 62 -1.37 13.98 12.45
C MET A 62 -2.77 14.61 12.57
N GLN A 63 -3.40 14.96 11.45
CA GLN A 63 -4.74 15.56 11.43
C GLN A 63 -5.87 14.54 11.63
N SER A 64 -5.67 13.29 11.21
CA SER A 64 -6.68 12.23 11.22
C SER A 64 -6.53 11.25 12.38
N LEU A 65 -5.58 11.46 13.28
CA LEU A 65 -5.23 10.49 14.32
C LEU A 65 -6.42 10.18 15.24
N ASP A 66 -7.25 11.16 15.55
CA ASP A 66 -8.43 10.98 16.41
C ASP A 66 -9.56 10.19 15.72
N GLU A 67 -9.57 10.14 14.39
CA GLU A 67 -10.58 9.45 13.59
C GLU A 67 -10.18 7.99 13.26
N LEU A 68 -8.90 7.65 13.37
CA LEU A 68 -8.37 6.31 13.11
C LEU A 68 -8.90 5.31 14.14
N ARG A 69 -9.64 4.29 13.72
CA ARG A 69 -10.12 3.28 14.67
C ARG A 69 -8.93 2.50 15.26
N GLU A 70 -9.02 2.07 16.52
CA GLU A 70 -7.91 1.38 17.20
C GLU A 70 -7.60 0.00 16.58
N ASP A 71 -8.53 -0.60 15.84
CA ASP A 71 -8.35 -1.81 15.03
C ASP A 71 -7.78 -1.51 13.62
N SER A 72 -7.48 -0.26 13.29
CA SER A 72 -6.96 0.13 11.97
C SER A 72 -5.49 -0.27 11.83
N HIS A 73 -5.16 -1.04 10.79
CA HIS A 73 -3.76 -1.27 10.40
C HIS A 73 -3.14 0.03 9.86
N LEU A 74 -2.36 0.72 10.70
CA LEU A 74 -1.76 2.02 10.38
C LEU A 74 -0.89 1.97 9.13
N GLY A 75 -0.10 0.91 8.95
CA GLY A 75 0.71 0.72 7.75
C GLY A 75 -0.12 0.64 6.46
N GLY A 76 -1.27 -0.05 6.51
CA GLY A 76 -2.21 -0.13 5.39
C GLY A 76 -2.83 1.22 5.06
N TRP A 77 -3.27 1.96 6.07
CA TRP A 77 -3.82 3.30 5.92
C TRP A 77 -2.79 4.28 5.34
N LEU A 78 -1.57 4.31 5.87
CA LEU A 78 -0.48 5.15 5.37
C LEU A 78 -0.14 4.84 3.92
N ALA A 79 -0.10 3.56 3.55
CA ALA A 79 0.15 3.16 2.18
C ALA A 79 -0.97 3.61 1.22
N THR A 80 -2.23 3.62 1.66
CA THR A 80 -3.37 4.14 0.90
C THR A 80 -3.24 5.65 0.67
N VAL A 81 -2.95 6.41 1.72
CA VAL A 81 -2.77 7.87 1.63
C VAL A 81 -1.60 8.22 0.70
N ALA A 82 -0.42 7.62 0.92
CA ALA A 82 0.77 7.85 0.10
C ALA A 82 0.53 7.53 -1.39
N ARG A 83 -0.15 6.40 -1.69
CA ARG A 83 -0.56 6.08 -3.06
C ARG A 83 -1.49 7.13 -3.63
N ARG A 84 -2.56 7.51 -2.93
CA ARG A 84 -3.51 8.53 -3.42
C ARG A 84 -2.78 9.83 -3.80
N HIS A 85 -1.84 10.28 -2.99
CA HIS A 85 -1.07 11.50 -3.27
C HIS A 85 -0.05 11.33 -4.41
N THR A 86 0.60 10.16 -4.52
CA THR A 86 1.43 9.80 -5.68
C THR A 86 0.66 9.86 -6.99
N TRP A 87 -0.55 9.28 -7.00
CA TRP A 87 -1.43 9.30 -8.18
C TRP A 87 -1.84 10.70 -8.56
N ARG A 88 -2.18 11.54 -7.58
CA ARG A 88 -2.53 12.93 -7.80
C ARG A 88 -1.35 13.73 -8.36
N TYR A 89 -0.14 13.48 -7.86
CA TYR A 89 1.10 14.09 -8.37
C TYR A 89 1.30 13.73 -9.85
N LEU A 90 1.27 12.45 -10.20
CA LEU A 90 1.41 11.96 -11.57
C LEU A 90 0.35 12.54 -12.51
N LYS A 91 -0.92 12.57 -12.08
CA LYS A 91 -2.01 13.14 -12.89
C LYS A 91 -1.82 14.64 -13.13
N ARG A 92 -1.23 15.37 -12.18
CA ARG A 92 -0.92 16.80 -12.34
C ARG A 92 0.27 17.01 -13.29
N SER A 93 1.31 16.19 -13.19
CA SER A 93 2.45 16.22 -14.12
C SER A 93 2.03 15.84 -15.55
N ASN A 94 1.06 14.95 -15.72
CA ASN A 94 0.56 14.52 -17.02
C ASN A 94 -0.48 15.46 -17.65
N ARG A 95 -0.92 16.51 -16.94
CA ARG A 95 -1.87 17.52 -17.46
C ARG A 95 -1.26 18.49 -18.49
N GLU A 96 0.04 18.35 -18.79
CA GLU A 96 0.66 18.93 -19.99
C GLU A 96 0.39 18.08 -21.26
N ALA A 97 -0.30 16.93 -21.13
CA ALA A 97 -0.85 16.14 -22.24
C ALA A 97 -2.39 16.09 -22.18
N PRO A 98 -3.12 16.07 -23.33
CA PRO A 98 -4.58 16.11 -23.35
C PRO A 98 -5.25 14.92 -22.64
N LEU A 99 -6.37 15.24 -21.98
CA LEU A 99 -7.14 14.48 -20.97
C LEU A 99 -7.68 13.11 -21.44
N GLU A 100 -7.85 12.19 -20.48
CA GLU A 100 -9.13 11.48 -20.32
C GLU A 100 -9.34 10.89 -18.90
N ASN A 101 -10.57 11.08 -18.43
CA ASN A 101 -11.31 10.45 -17.34
C ASN A 101 -10.94 10.65 -15.85
N ASN A 102 -12.02 10.85 -15.12
CA ASN A 102 -12.12 11.34 -13.76
C ASN A 102 -12.94 10.33 -12.98
N ASP A 103 -12.33 9.20 -12.64
CA ASP A 103 -12.86 8.28 -11.65
C ASP A 103 -11.68 7.85 -10.79
N LEU A 104 -11.64 8.35 -9.56
CA LEU A 104 -10.78 7.82 -8.52
C LEU A 104 -11.38 6.46 -8.16
N PRO A 105 -10.71 5.31 -8.40
CA PRO A 105 -11.14 4.11 -7.73
C PRO A 105 -10.97 4.37 -6.23
N GLU A 106 -12.07 4.21 -5.50
CA GLU A 106 -12.07 4.09 -4.05
C GLU A 106 -11.22 2.86 -3.75
N ILE A 107 -9.94 3.07 -3.45
CA ILE A 107 -9.05 1.98 -3.04
C ILE A 107 -9.48 1.63 -1.63
N GLU A 108 -10.38 0.65 -1.50
CA GLU A 108 -10.59 -0.04 -0.24
C GLU A 108 -9.21 -0.45 0.30
N PRO A 109 -8.89 -0.11 1.56
CA PRO A 109 -7.66 -0.60 2.14
C PRO A 109 -7.77 -2.13 2.17
N LEU A 110 -6.86 -2.84 1.50
CA LEU A 110 -6.65 -4.25 1.77
C LEU A 110 -6.07 -4.36 3.18
N PHE A 111 -6.97 -4.40 4.16
CA PHE A 111 -6.69 -4.83 5.50
C PHE A 111 -6.51 -6.34 5.46
N GLY A 112 -5.28 -6.79 5.69
CA GLY A 112 -4.94 -8.18 5.94
C GLY A 112 -4.08 -8.20 7.19
N ASP A 113 -4.62 -8.77 8.25
CA ASP A 113 -3.89 -9.10 9.46
C ASP A 113 -2.64 -9.91 9.09
N SER A 114 -1.49 -9.52 9.59
CA SER A 114 -0.26 -10.31 9.51
C SER A 114 0.40 -10.34 10.88
N GLY A 115 -0.40 -10.61 11.91
CA GLY A 115 0.01 -11.04 13.24
C GLY A 115 -0.22 -12.52 13.53
N GLY A 116 -0.44 -13.36 12.51
CA GLY A 116 -0.76 -14.79 12.66
C GLY A 116 0.43 -15.70 12.98
N ASN A 117 0.15 -16.87 13.57
CA ASN A 117 1.11 -17.95 13.84
C ASN A 117 1.83 -18.35 12.53
N PRO A 118 3.12 -18.74 12.53
CA PRO A 118 3.83 -19.24 11.34
C PRO A 118 3.07 -20.32 10.54
N ILE A 119 2.26 -21.13 11.22
CA ILE A 119 1.40 -22.15 10.57
C ILE A 119 0.26 -21.48 9.79
N ASP A 120 -0.43 -20.50 10.40
CA ASP A 120 -1.49 -19.72 9.75
C ASP A 120 -0.97 -18.93 8.54
N GLN A 121 0.28 -18.46 8.59
CA GLN A 121 0.91 -17.76 7.46
C GLN A 121 1.19 -18.69 6.27
N PHE A 122 1.57 -19.94 6.54
CA PHE A 122 1.78 -20.93 5.47
C PHE A 122 0.46 -21.29 4.78
N GLU A 123 -0.59 -21.56 5.57
CA GLU A 123 -1.94 -21.84 5.06
C GLU A 123 -2.51 -20.65 4.28
N LEU A 124 -2.33 -19.43 4.79
CA LEU A 124 -2.74 -18.21 4.09
C LEU A 124 -1.99 -18.03 2.75
N THR A 125 -0.68 -18.32 2.73
CA THR A 125 0.14 -18.19 1.53
C THR A 125 -0.29 -19.19 0.46
N GLU A 126 -0.48 -20.47 0.83
CA GLU A 126 -0.97 -21.49 -0.12
C GLU A 126 -2.37 -21.13 -0.65
N TRP A 127 -3.26 -20.64 0.19
CA TRP A 127 -4.61 -20.24 -0.21
C TRP A 127 -4.60 -19.08 -1.22
N VAL A 128 -3.76 -18.05 -0.99
CA VAL A 128 -3.58 -16.94 -1.93
C VAL A 128 -2.98 -17.42 -3.25
N ASP A 129 -1.99 -18.32 -3.21
CA ASP A 129 -1.36 -18.86 -4.43
C ASP A 129 -2.36 -19.69 -5.27
N GLN A 130 -3.22 -20.47 -4.61
CA GLN A 130 -4.31 -21.17 -5.28
C GLN A 130 -5.30 -20.19 -5.93
N GLY A 131 -5.67 -19.11 -5.24
CA GLY A 131 -6.50 -18.05 -5.82
C GLY A 131 -5.86 -17.39 -7.04
N LEU A 132 -4.57 -17.04 -6.95
CA LEU A 132 -3.80 -16.47 -8.06
C LEU A 132 -3.67 -17.43 -9.25
N SER A 133 -3.65 -18.75 -9.03
CA SER A 133 -3.63 -19.71 -10.14
C SER A 133 -4.91 -19.73 -10.97
N LYS A 134 -6.03 -19.25 -10.41
CA LYS A 134 -7.35 -19.22 -11.04
C LYS A 134 -7.70 -17.89 -11.71
N ILE A 135 -6.93 -16.82 -11.48
CA ILE A 135 -7.12 -15.54 -12.18
C ILE A 135 -6.47 -15.58 -13.57
N ASP A 136 -6.91 -14.71 -14.48
CA ASP A 136 -6.32 -14.58 -15.80
C ASP A 136 -4.82 -14.22 -15.72
N GLU A 137 -4.07 -14.63 -16.75
CA GLU A 137 -2.60 -14.51 -16.80
C GLU A 137 -2.13 -13.07 -16.58
N ARG A 138 -2.79 -12.10 -17.24
CA ARG A 138 -2.44 -10.69 -17.13
C ARG A 138 -2.62 -10.15 -15.71
N CYS A 139 -3.72 -10.47 -15.04
CA CYS A 139 -3.93 -10.09 -13.65
C CYS A 139 -2.95 -10.79 -12.70
N ARG A 140 -2.66 -12.08 -12.95
CA ARG A 140 -1.70 -12.85 -12.15
C ARG A 140 -0.30 -12.26 -12.21
N ASP A 141 0.16 -11.96 -13.42
CA ASP A 141 1.49 -11.38 -13.65
C ASP A 141 1.60 -9.99 -13.03
N LEU A 142 0.55 -9.18 -13.17
CA LEU A 142 0.50 -7.87 -12.54
C LEU A 142 0.59 -7.98 -11.01
N LEU A 143 -0.20 -8.84 -10.37
CA LEU A 143 -0.20 -8.99 -8.93
C LEU A 143 1.12 -9.62 -8.43
N ARG A 144 1.67 -10.62 -9.13
CA ARG A 144 2.98 -11.20 -8.80
C ARG A 144 4.09 -10.17 -8.86
N ALA A 145 4.14 -9.39 -9.93
CA ALA A 145 5.12 -8.32 -10.08
C ALA A 145 5.03 -7.24 -8.98
N LEU A 146 3.82 -6.91 -8.54
CA LEU A 146 3.62 -5.85 -7.56
C LEU A 146 3.89 -6.28 -6.11
N TYR A 147 3.60 -7.55 -5.78
CA TYR A 147 3.57 -8.01 -4.39
C TYR A 147 4.59 -9.11 -4.06
N PHE A 148 5.05 -9.86 -5.05
CA PHE A 148 5.94 -11.03 -4.84
C PHE A 148 7.32 -10.86 -5.47
N ASP A 149 7.50 -9.87 -6.35
CA ASP A 149 8.78 -9.57 -6.96
C ASP A 149 9.74 -8.88 -5.97
N THR A 150 10.90 -9.49 -5.78
CA THR A 150 11.95 -8.99 -4.88
C THR A 150 12.74 -7.83 -5.49
N GLN A 151 12.69 -7.64 -6.81
CA GLN A 151 13.46 -6.62 -7.53
C GLN A 151 12.86 -5.21 -7.44
N GLN A 152 11.72 -5.04 -6.76
CA GLN A 152 11.01 -3.75 -6.64
C GLN A 152 10.77 -3.06 -8.00
N THR A 153 10.34 -3.84 -9.00
CA THR A 153 9.99 -3.37 -10.34
C THR A 153 9.09 -2.15 -10.27
N SER A 154 9.46 -1.09 -10.98
CA SER A 154 8.69 0.14 -11.04
C SER A 154 7.40 -0.05 -11.85
N TYR A 155 6.42 0.82 -11.63
CA TYR A 155 5.18 0.83 -12.41
C TYR A 155 5.43 1.14 -13.89
N ALA A 156 6.50 1.88 -14.21
CA ALA A 156 6.91 2.15 -15.59
C ALA A 156 7.40 0.89 -16.31
N GLU A 157 8.34 0.17 -15.69
CA GLU A 157 8.84 -1.10 -16.22
C GLU A 157 7.73 -2.16 -16.31
N LEU A 158 6.82 -2.17 -15.32
CA LEU A 158 5.69 -3.09 -15.34
C LEU A 158 4.68 -2.76 -16.42
N ALA A 159 4.42 -1.48 -16.66
CA ALA A 159 3.57 -1.00 -17.75
C ALA A 159 4.13 -1.38 -19.11
N GLU A 160 5.44 -1.20 -19.31
CA GLU A 160 6.13 -1.62 -20.53
C GLU A 160 6.06 -3.14 -20.71
N ARG A 161 6.42 -3.91 -19.68
CA ARG A 161 6.42 -5.39 -19.70
C ARG A 161 5.05 -5.99 -19.98
N LEU A 162 3.99 -5.38 -19.47
CA LEU A 162 2.61 -5.86 -19.64
C LEU A 162 1.86 -5.19 -20.79
N HIS A 163 2.53 -4.35 -21.59
CA HIS A 163 1.93 -3.56 -22.67
C HIS A 163 0.70 -2.76 -22.21
N LEU A 164 0.82 -2.10 -21.07
CA LEU A 164 -0.19 -1.30 -20.40
C LEU A 164 0.18 0.19 -20.42
N PRO A 165 -0.77 1.12 -20.56
CA PRO A 165 -0.51 2.52 -20.23
C PRO A 165 -0.14 2.66 -18.74
N LEU A 166 0.87 3.46 -18.40
CA LEU A 166 1.32 3.66 -17.01
C LEU A 166 0.16 4.04 -16.06
N GLY A 167 -0.70 4.95 -16.50
CA GLY A 167 -1.88 5.38 -15.73
C GLY A 167 -2.95 4.29 -15.55
N SER A 168 -2.89 3.20 -16.32
CA SER A 168 -3.85 2.09 -16.23
C SER A 168 -3.47 1.04 -15.18
N ILE A 169 -2.24 1.06 -14.65
CA ILE A 169 -1.76 0.03 -13.72
C ILE A 169 -2.58 0.00 -12.44
N GLY A 170 -2.91 1.16 -11.85
CA GLY A 170 -3.74 1.24 -10.64
C GLY A 170 -5.16 0.73 -10.85
N PRO A 171 -5.93 1.25 -11.83
CA PRO A 171 -7.25 0.72 -12.15
C PRO A 171 -7.23 -0.78 -12.48
N THR A 172 -6.22 -1.24 -13.22
CA THR A 172 -6.07 -2.67 -13.55
C THR A 172 -5.79 -3.49 -12.30
N ARG A 173 -4.87 -3.04 -11.43
CA ARG A 173 -4.57 -3.67 -10.14
C ARG A 173 -5.82 -3.78 -9.27
N ALA A 174 -6.60 -2.71 -9.15
CA ALA A 174 -7.84 -2.71 -8.36
C ALA A 174 -8.83 -3.77 -8.86
N ARG A 175 -9.07 -3.83 -10.18
CA ARG A 175 -9.91 -4.87 -10.79
C ARG A 175 -9.38 -6.29 -10.56
N CYS A 176 -8.07 -6.49 -10.68
CA CYS A 176 -7.45 -7.80 -10.45
C CYS A 176 -7.55 -8.24 -8.98
N LEU A 177 -7.38 -7.32 -8.02
CA LEU A 177 -7.55 -7.61 -6.58
C LEU A 177 -9.00 -7.95 -6.25
N GLU A 178 -9.96 -7.22 -6.82
CA GLU A 178 -11.38 -7.51 -6.64
C GLU A 178 -11.72 -8.89 -7.21
N ARG A 179 -11.18 -9.24 -8.39
CA ARG A 179 -11.38 -10.56 -8.97
C ARG A 179 -10.75 -11.67 -8.10
N LEU A 180 -9.57 -11.43 -7.54
CA LEU A 180 -8.93 -12.37 -6.62
C LEU A 180 -9.77 -12.56 -5.35
N LYS A 181 -10.29 -11.47 -4.77
CA LYS A 181 -11.19 -11.50 -3.60
C LYS A 181 -12.41 -12.38 -3.85
N GLN A 182 -13.07 -12.25 -5.01
CA GLN A 182 -14.20 -13.09 -5.41
C GLN A 182 -13.83 -14.57 -5.48
N ILE A 183 -12.73 -14.92 -6.16
CA ILE A 183 -12.24 -16.30 -6.28
C ILE A 183 -11.94 -16.91 -4.91
N LEU A 184 -11.36 -16.12 -4.01
CA LEU A 184 -11.02 -16.56 -2.66
C LEU A 184 -12.28 -16.80 -1.81
N GLN A 185 -13.30 -15.95 -1.93
CA GLN A 185 -14.59 -16.12 -1.26
C GLN A 185 -15.36 -17.36 -1.77
N GLU A 186 -15.33 -17.62 -3.08
CA GLU A 186 -15.94 -18.81 -3.68
C GLU A 186 -15.30 -20.11 -3.18
N ASN A 187 -14.01 -20.12 -2.86
CA ASN A 187 -13.31 -21.29 -2.33
C ASN A 187 -13.49 -21.51 -0.81
N GLN A 188 -14.18 -20.60 -0.11
CA GLN A 188 -14.53 -20.75 1.31
C GLN A 188 -15.90 -21.41 1.53
N SER A 189 -16.69 -21.61 0.46
CA SER A 189 -18.00 -22.29 0.50
C SER A 189 -17.88 -23.75 0.09
#